data_AF-A0A2N7XSW5-F1
#
_entry.id   AF-A0A2N7XSW5-F1
#
_cell.length_a   1.000
_cell.length_b   1.000
_cell.length_c   1.000
_cell.angle_alpha   90.00
_cell.angle_beta   90.00
_cell.angle_gamma   90.00
#
_symmetry.space_group_name_H-M   'P 1'
#
loop_
_entity.id
_entity.type
_entity.pdbx_description
1 polymer ?
#
loop_
_entity_poly.entity_id
_entity_poly.type
_entity_poly.pdbx_seq_one_letter_code
_entity_poly.pdbx_strand_id
1 'polypeptide(L)' 'MTGLTHRQAEILNIARASGRVMVEELARRFEVSAQTIRKDLNDLCERRSLTRIHG' A
#
# COMPACT_ATOMS: atom_id res chain seq x y z
N MET A 1 -15.53 -7.16 8.09
CA MET A 1 -16.13 -6.32 7.03
C MET A 1 -15.71 -4.87 7.23
N THR A 2 -14.52 -4.48 6.79
CA THR A 2 -14.17 -3.06 6.60
C THR A 2 -13.67 -2.94 5.18
N GLY A 3 -14.29 -2.08 4.37
CA GLY A 3 -13.87 -1.83 2.99
C GLY A 3 -12.45 -1.27 2.93
N LEU A 4 -11.88 -1.20 1.73
CA LEU A 4 -10.60 -0.51 1.52
C LEU A 4 -10.78 0.99 1.77
N THR A 5 -9.80 1.62 2.43
CA THR A 5 -9.74 3.08 2.45
C THR A 5 -9.44 3.62 1.05
N HIS A 6 -9.74 4.90 0.80
CA HIS A 6 -9.39 5.54 -0.47
C HIS A 6 -7.90 5.37 -0.82
N ARG A 7 -7.01 5.58 0.17
CA ARG A 7 -5.57 5.41 -0.02
C ARG A 7 -5.18 3.97 -0.30
N GLN A 8 -5.77 3.01 0.40
CA GLN A 8 -5.51 1.58 0.14
C GLN A 8 -5.96 1.15 -1.25
N ALA A 9 -7.12 1.62 -1.71
CA ALA A 9 -7.61 1.37 -3.07
C ALA A 9 -6.63 1.95 -4.11
N GLU A 10 -6.15 3.17 -3.88
CA GLU A 10 -5.20 3.82 -4.79
C GLU A 10 -3.82 3.14 -4.78
N ILE A 11 -3.33 2.67 -3.62
CA ILE A 11 -2.11 1.86 -3.53
C ILE A 11 -2.24 0.60 -4.39
N LEU A 12 -3.39 -0.08 -4.38
CA LEU A 12 -3.62 -1.25 -5.25
C LEU A 12 -3.64 -0.88 -6.73
N ASN A 13 -4.21 0.28 -7.10
CA ASN A 13 -4.19 0.76 -8.49
C ASN A 13 -2.76 0.99 -8.96
N ILE A 14 -1.93 1.66 -8.14
CA ILE A 14 -0.52 1.88 -8.44
C ILE A 14 0.23 0.54 -8.54
N ALA A 15 0.01 -0.39 -7.60
CA ALA A 15 0.65 -1.70 -7.63
C ALA A 15 0.28 -2.51 -8.87
N ARG A 16 -0.98 -2.44 -9.34
CA ARG A 16 -1.42 -3.09 -10.58
C ARG A 16 -0.79 -2.47 -11.82
N ALA A 17 -0.65 -1.14 -11.86
CA ALA A 17 -0.06 -0.43 -12.98
C ALA A 17 1.47 -0.62 -13.05
N SER A 18 2.15 -0.60 -11.91
CA SER A 18 3.62 -0.60 -11.82
C SER A 18 4.23 -1.97 -11.48
N GLY A 19 3.42 -2.97 -11.12
CA GLY A 19 3.82 -4.31 -10.69
C GLY A 19 4.35 -4.39 -9.25
N ARG A 20 4.82 -3.28 -8.67
CA ARG A 20 5.26 -3.16 -7.28
C ARG A 20 5.05 -1.75 -6.76
N VAL A 21 5.12 -1.60 -5.44
CA VAL A 21 5.12 -0.30 -4.76
C VAL A 21 6.19 -0.27 -3.69
N MET A 22 6.80 0.91 -3.51
CA MET A 22 7.83 1.15 -2.50
C MET A 22 7.30 2.06 -1.40
N VAL A 23 7.62 1.76 -0.14
CA VAL A 23 7.13 2.51 1.03
C VAL A 23 7.47 4.01 0.91
N GLU A 24 8.71 4.35 0.63
CA GLU A 24 9.20 5.73 0.57
C GLU A 24 8.61 6.51 -0.62
N GLU A 25 8.24 5.84 -1.70
CA GLU A 25 7.57 6.47 -2.83
C GLU A 25 6.12 6.80 -2.49
N LEU A 26 5.39 5.84 -1.92
CA LEU A 26 4.01 6.06 -1.50
C LEU A 26 3.92 7.10 -0.37
N ALA A 27 4.87 7.10 0.56
CA ALA A 27 4.91 8.08 1.66
C ALA A 27 5.02 9.51 1.12
N ARG A 28 5.92 9.74 0.15
CA ARG A 28 6.03 11.03 -0.54
C ARG A 28 4.78 11.36 -1.35
N ARG A 29 4.22 10.40 -2.10
CA ARG A 29 3.04 10.62 -2.95
C ARG A 29 1.79 11.01 -2.15
N PHE A 30 1.58 10.40 -0.99
CA PHE A 30 0.41 10.64 -0.16
C PHE A 30 0.65 11.65 0.96
N GLU A 31 1.86 12.22 1.05
CA GLU A 31 2.24 13.17 2.10
C GLU A 31 2.00 12.63 3.52
N VAL A 32 2.29 11.35 3.73
CA VAL A 32 2.16 10.68 5.04
C VAL A 32 3.46 10.02 5.46
N SER A 33 3.55 9.65 6.74
CA SER A 33 4.70 8.92 7.25
C SER A 33 4.87 7.54 6.59
N ALA A 34 6.12 7.07 6.49
CA ALA A 34 6.42 5.70 6.08
C ALA A 34 5.72 4.66 6.98
N GLN A 35 5.52 4.96 8.27
CA GLN A 35 4.78 4.08 9.19
C GLN A 35 3.30 3.92 8.77
N THR A 36 2.66 5.02 8.36
CA THR A 36 1.28 5.00 7.83
C THR A 36 1.18 4.09 6.61
N ILE A 37 2.09 4.22 5.65
CA ILE A 37 2.13 3.35 4.47
C ILE A 37 2.43 1.89 4.85
N ARG A 38 3.36 1.63 5.78
CA ARG A 38 3.64 0.25 6.23
C ARG A 38 2.39 -0.40 6.84
N LYS A 39 1.58 0.36 7.58
CA LYS A 39 0.28 -0.10 8.10
C LYS A 39 -0.69 -0.42 6.97
N ASP A 40 -0.87 0.48 6.01
CA ASP A 40 -1.74 0.22 4.86
C ASP A 40 -1.32 -1.03 4.07
N LEU A 41 -0.02 -1.20 3.83
CA LEU A 41 0.52 -2.37 3.14
C LEU A 41 0.37 -3.65 3.96
N ASN A 42 0.53 -3.59 5.30
CA ASN A 42 0.25 -4.72 6.18
C ASN A 42 -1.22 -5.14 6.08
N ASP A 43 -2.15 -4.20 6.23
CA ASP A 43 -3.59 -4.47 6.15
C ASP A 43 -3.96 -5.09 4.79
N LEU A 44 -3.35 -4.61 3.69
CA LEU A 44 -3.55 -5.17 2.35
C LEU A 44 -2.95 -6.58 2.19
N CYS A 45 -1.82 -6.87 2.83
CA CYS A 45 -1.21 -8.20 2.83
C CYS A 45 -2.03 -9.20 3.65
N GLU A 46 -2.52 -8.81 4.82
CA GLU A 46 -3.41 -9.63 5.65
C GLU A 46 -4.69 -10.01 4.90
N ARG A 47 -5.16 -9.13 4.02
CA ARG A 47 -6.30 -9.36 3.11
C ARG A 47 -5.96 -10.16 1.87
N ARG A 48 -4.69 -10.55 1.67
CA ARG A 48 -4.16 -11.21 0.46
C ARG A 48 -4.33 -10.39 -0.82
N SER A 49 -4.49 -9.07 -0.71
CA SER A 49 -4.57 -8.15 -1.85
C SER A 49 -3.18 -7.75 -2.38
N LEU A 50 -2.16 -7.86 -1.53
CA LEU A 50 -0.75 -7.67 -1.88
C LEU A 50 0.09 -8.79 -1.26
N THR A 51 1.23 -9.05 -1.88
CA THR A 51 2.29 -9.88 -1.29
C THR A 51 3.46 -8.99 -0.96
N ARG A 52 3.92 -9.04 0.29
CA ARG A 52 5.12 -8.33 0.72
C ARG A 52 6.35 -9.10 0.24
N ILE A 53 7.27 -8.41 -0.42
CA ILE A 53 8.60 -8.91 -0.75
C ILE A 53 9.59 -8.04 0.01
N HIS A 54 10.56 -8.67 0.68
CA HIS A 54 11.69 -7.97 1.27
C HIS A 54 12.77 -7.83 0.20
N GLY A 55 13.21 -6.60 -0.07
CA GLY A 55 14.27 -6.26 -1.00
C GLY A 55 14.98 -5.00 -0.56
#